data_AF-A0A3B0N6Z3-F1
#
_entry.id   AF-A0A3B0N6Z3-F1
#
_cell.length_a   1.000
_cell.length_b   1.000
_cell.length_c   1.000
_cell.angle_alpha   90.00
_cell.angle_beta   90.00
_cell.angle_gamma   90.00
#
_symmetry.space_group_name_H-M   'P 1'
#
loop_
_entity.id
_entity.type
_entity.pdbx_description
1 polymer ?
#
loop_
_entity_poly.entity_id
_entity_poly.type
_entity_poly.pdbx_seq_one_letter_code
_entity_poly.pdbx_strand_id
1 'polypeptide(L)'
;MSNQNLSEAEKKFLAFDWSKSQEWQTYFSNLYPTPDASKVPKFKRTWFRRNVDSTLSLESTVGNVATQNTQTKTEQPKETTPKETKWPKLGLFDRLKNRPNISLLQELLLRLELVLLLGYVFSTVVVLTSRFKTPGSDNLLKNCETVSKSFSLLYLLVGLLREKGKPQFNSAWFSALSNDNRAHYLMYGLFFIRYPTKFVYTLPQLVTALLLLSSMYKSFPSVFPTLMRTNKVKELLMKVENNKYLVYKFRAYLECSLVPYLALCLFTGRTNMVPLFLYFSFLRMKVHSNDVYLLNNFKTLHSTAINTII
;
A
#
# COMPACT_ATOMS: atom_id res chain seq x y z
N MET A 1 50.60 1.92 21.74
CA MET A 1 51.07 0.85 20.85
C MET A 1 50.12 -0.33 20.94
N SER A 2 49.47 -0.71 19.84
CA SER A 2 48.94 -2.07 19.64
C SER A 2 48.63 -2.28 18.16
N ASN A 3 49.69 -2.33 17.35
CA ASN A 3 49.66 -2.97 16.03
C ASN A 3 49.48 -4.48 16.23
N GLN A 4 48.30 -4.92 16.60
CA GLN A 4 47.98 -6.35 16.72
C GLN A 4 46.76 -6.67 15.85
N ASN A 5 47.07 -7.33 14.74
CA ASN A 5 46.21 -8.13 13.88
C ASN A 5 45.13 -7.39 13.06
N LEU A 6 45.47 -6.24 12.46
CA LEU A 6 44.71 -5.73 11.32
C LEU A 6 45.05 -6.56 10.07
N SER A 7 44.04 -7.15 9.44
CA SER A 7 44.17 -7.86 8.16
C SER A 7 44.75 -6.94 7.07
N GLU A 8 45.44 -7.49 6.09
CA GLU A 8 45.97 -6.72 4.95
C GLU A 8 44.87 -5.90 4.26
N ALA A 9 43.65 -6.45 4.19
CA ALA A 9 42.47 -5.78 3.66
C ALA A 9 42.04 -4.54 4.48
N GLU A 10 42.22 -4.60 5.81
CA GLU A 10 41.86 -3.50 6.72
C GLU A 10 42.87 -2.34 6.63
N LYS A 11 44.14 -2.67 6.42
CA LYS A 11 45.18 -1.67 6.13
C LYS A 11 44.93 -0.98 4.80
N LYS A 12 44.53 -1.73 3.76
CA LYS A 12 44.14 -1.16 2.46
C LYS A 12 42.88 -0.28 2.56
N PHE A 13 41.90 -0.67 3.37
CA PHE A 13 40.69 0.13 3.60
C PHE A 13 41.01 1.49 4.25
N LEU A 14 41.91 1.52 5.23
CA LEU A 14 42.35 2.75 5.90
C LEU A 14 43.19 3.64 4.98
N ALA A 15 44.00 3.04 4.11
CA ALA A 15 44.83 3.76 3.15
C ALA A 15 44.07 4.24 1.89
N PHE A 16 42.81 3.82 1.70
CA PHE A 16 42.04 4.17 0.50
C PHE A 16 41.58 5.62 0.50
N ASP A 17 41.91 6.35 -0.57
CA ASP A 17 41.54 7.76 -0.72
C ASP A 17 40.11 7.91 -1.25
N TRP A 18 39.15 7.93 -0.31
CA TRP A 18 37.71 8.08 -0.56
C TRP A 18 37.34 9.37 -1.31
N SER A 19 38.15 10.42 -1.19
CA SER A 19 37.86 11.72 -1.81
C SER A 19 38.13 11.72 -3.31
N LYS A 20 39.10 10.91 -3.77
CA LYS A 20 39.53 10.83 -5.17
C LYS A 20 38.80 9.77 -6.00
N SER A 21 38.06 8.86 -5.36
CA SER A 21 37.34 7.81 -6.07
C SER A 21 36.01 8.33 -6.64
N GLN A 22 35.98 8.57 -7.95
CA GLN A 22 34.78 9.00 -8.69
C GLN A 22 33.64 7.96 -8.63
N GLU A 23 33.99 6.68 -8.58
CA GLU A 23 33.03 5.56 -8.47
C GLU A 23 32.34 5.52 -7.10
N TRP A 24 33.09 5.79 -6.02
CA TRP A 24 32.52 5.92 -4.69
C TRP A 24 31.57 7.11 -4.59
N GLN A 25 31.96 8.27 -5.13
CA GLN A 25 31.13 9.48 -5.11
C GLN A 25 29.81 9.26 -5.86
N THR A 26 29.85 8.62 -7.02
CA THR A 26 28.67 8.28 -7.82
C THR A 26 27.76 7.27 -7.09
N TYR A 27 28.36 6.29 -6.42
CA TYR A 27 27.60 5.34 -5.60
C TYR A 27 26.91 6.04 -4.42
N PHE A 28 27.62 6.93 -3.74
CA PHE A 28 27.11 7.65 -2.57
C PHE A 28 25.97 8.61 -2.93
N SER A 29 26.06 9.33 -4.04
CA SER A 29 25.01 10.25 -4.52
C SER A 29 23.71 9.52 -4.91
N ASN A 30 23.81 8.25 -5.31
CA ASN A 30 22.68 7.42 -5.72
C ASN A 30 21.99 6.68 -4.56
N LEU A 31 22.49 6.80 -3.32
CA LEU A 31 21.84 6.22 -2.13
C LEU A 31 20.65 7.08 -1.72
N TYR A 32 19.43 6.54 -1.89
CA TYR A 32 18.20 7.18 -1.43
C TYR A 32 17.46 6.35 -0.36
N PRO A 33 17.01 6.96 0.75
CA PRO A 33 17.24 8.35 1.15
C PRO A 33 18.70 8.60 1.54
N THR A 34 19.13 9.87 1.53
CA THR A 34 20.49 10.27 1.90
C THR A 34 20.85 9.70 3.27
N PRO A 35 21.91 8.89 3.38
CA PRO A 35 22.20 8.18 4.62
C PRO A 35 22.69 9.15 5.70
N ASP A 36 22.20 8.95 6.92
CA ASP A 36 22.70 9.64 8.11
C ASP A 36 24.20 9.37 8.33
N ALA A 37 24.94 10.36 8.85
CA ALA A 37 26.40 10.34 8.98
C ALA A 37 26.90 9.12 9.78
N SER A 38 26.10 8.66 10.75
CA SER A 38 26.32 7.45 11.55
C SER A 38 26.42 6.15 10.71
N LYS A 39 25.80 6.11 9.53
CA LYS A 39 25.70 4.92 8.67
C LYS A 39 26.71 4.93 7.52
N VAL A 40 27.36 6.05 7.24
CA VAL A 40 28.35 6.20 6.14
C VAL A 40 29.50 5.18 6.23
N PRO A 41 30.09 4.88 7.41
CA PRO A 41 31.15 3.87 7.52
C PRO A 41 30.71 2.45 7.10
N LYS A 42 29.42 2.13 7.26
CA LYS A 42 28.85 0.85 6.83
C LYS A 42 28.77 0.75 5.30
N PHE A 43 28.36 1.83 4.64
CA PHE A 43 28.31 1.90 3.18
C PHE A 43 29.71 1.86 2.56
N LYS A 44 30.68 2.58 3.14
CA LYS A 44 32.08 2.52 2.71
C LYS A 44 32.64 1.09 2.75
N ARG A 45 32.46 0.37 3.86
CA ARG A 45 32.91 -1.04 3.98
C ARG A 45 32.24 -1.96 2.96
N THR A 46 30.93 -1.79 2.77
CA THR A 46 30.15 -2.60 1.82
C THR A 46 30.61 -2.37 0.38
N TRP A 47 30.89 -1.12 0.03
CA TRP A 47 31.38 -0.74 -1.29
C TRP A 47 32.83 -1.21 -1.52
N PHE A 48 33.72 -0.99 -0.55
CA PHE A 48 35.12 -1.43 -0.63
C PHE A 48 35.21 -2.94 -0.85
N ARG A 49 34.39 -3.70 -0.13
CA ARG A 49 34.37 -5.17 -0.28
C ARG A 49 33.89 -5.63 -1.65
N ARG A 50 32.96 -4.89 -2.27
CA ARG A 50 32.39 -5.25 -3.56
C ARG A 50 33.28 -4.84 -4.73
N ASN A 51 34.02 -3.73 -4.60
CA ASN A 51 34.69 -3.08 -5.72
C ASN A 51 36.23 -3.04 -5.61
N VAL A 52 36.80 -3.21 -4.41
CA VAL A 52 38.26 -3.08 -4.20
C VAL A 52 38.87 -4.36 -3.64
N ASP A 53 38.41 -4.85 -2.48
CA ASP A 53 38.99 -6.03 -1.84
C ASP A 53 37.92 -6.86 -1.10
N SER A 54 37.57 -8.01 -1.67
CA SER A 54 36.52 -8.90 -1.17
C SER A 54 36.89 -9.64 0.11
N THR A 55 38.15 -9.56 0.55
CA THR A 55 38.67 -10.24 1.74
C THR A 55 38.40 -9.48 3.05
N LEU A 56 37.80 -8.29 2.99
CA LEU A 56 37.39 -7.52 4.17
C LEU A 56 36.28 -8.25 4.95
N SER A 57 36.54 -8.54 6.24
CA SER A 57 35.62 -9.30 7.09
C SER A 57 34.31 -8.55 7.36
N LEU A 58 33.20 -9.29 7.44
CA LEU A 58 31.84 -8.76 7.53
C LEU A 58 31.56 -8.03 8.86
N GLU A 59 32.36 -8.31 9.89
CA GLU A 59 32.29 -7.74 11.24
C GLU A 59 33.37 -6.71 11.55
N SER A 60 34.25 -6.37 10.59
CA SER A 60 35.35 -5.42 10.81
C SER A 60 34.84 -4.06 11.29
N THR A 61 35.22 -3.63 12.50
CA THR A 61 34.83 -2.36 13.14
C THR A 61 35.72 -1.17 12.72
N VAL A 62 36.60 -1.37 11.74
CA VAL A 62 37.57 -0.39 11.28
C VAL A 62 36.85 0.84 10.70
N GLY A 63 37.13 2.01 11.28
CA GLY A 63 36.52 3.30 10.91
C GLY A 63 35.26 3.71 11.68
N ASN A 64 34.84 2.95 12.70
CA ASN A 64 33.82 3.44 13.64
C ASN A 64 34.44 4.48 14.60
N VAL A 65 33.81 5.65 14.72
CA VAL A 65 34.15 6.63 15.76
C VAL A 65 33.69 6.05 17.10
N ALA A 66 34.60 5.96 18.07
CA ALA A 66 34.36 5.29 19.34
C ALA A 66 33.28 6.00 20.16
N THR A 67 32.13 5.35 20.35
CA THR A 67 31.21 5.66 21.46
C THR A 67 31.40 4.58 22.51
N GLN A 68 32.19 4.88 23.54
CA GLN A 68 32.31 4.05 24.72
C GLN A 68 30.99 4.12 25.52
N ASN A 69 30.34 2.98 25.75
CA ASN A 69 30.02 2.54 27.11
C ASN A 69 29.62 1.07 27.19
N THR A 70 30.05 0.50 28.30
CA THR A 70 30.31 -0.90 28.65
C THR A 70 29.07 -1.75 28.96
N GLN A 71 29.10 -2.97 28.41
CA GLN A 71 28.54 -4.27 28.85
C GLN A 71 27.64 -4.33 30.10
N THR A 72 26.41 -4.84 29.91
CA THR A 72 25.78 -5.78 30.86
C THR A 72 25.21 -6.97 30.08
N LYS A 73 25.47 -8.15 30.63
CA LYS A 73 25.26 -9.51 30.11
C LYS A 73 23.76 -9.85 30.02
N THR A 74 23.27 -10.17 28.82
CA THR A 74 21.99 -10.89 28.64
C THR A 74 22.20 -11.96 27.57
N GLU A 75 21.73 -13.17 27.89
CA GLU A 75 21.77 -14.37 27.08
C GLU A 75 21.29 -14.11 25.64
N GLN A 76 21.99 -14.69 24.67
CA GLN A 76 21.65 -14.68 23.25
C GLN A 76 20.46 -15.64 22.99
N PRO A 77 19.39 -15.17 22.34
CA PRO A 77 18.78 -15.89 21.25
C PRO A 77 19.41 -15.38 19.95
N LYS A 78 19.92 -16.32 19.14
CA LYS A 78 20.48 -16.11 17.79
C LYS A 78 19.71 -15.06 16.98
N GLU A 79 20.26 -13.85 16.84
CA GLU A 79 19.89 -12.93 15.78
C GLU A 79 20.70 -13.25 14.53
N THR A 80 20.08 -14.05 13.67
CA THR A 80 20.42 -14.11 12.25
C THR A 80 20.37 -12.70 11.67
N THR A 81 21.49 -12.28 11.09
CA THR A 81 21.59 -11.25 10.04
C THR A 81 20.26 -11.02 9.31
N PRO A 82 19.86 -9.76 9.02
CA PRO A 82 18.86 -9.51 8.00
C PRO A 82 19.49 -9.92 6.67
N LYS A 83 19.36 -11.21 6.34
CA LYS A 83 19.35 -11.65 4.95
C LYS A 83 18.38 -10.68 4.29
N GLU A 84 18.87 -9.96 3.29
CA GLU A 84 17.98 -9.50 2.23
C GLU A 84 17.14 -10.72 1.86
N THR A 85 15.91 -10.77 2.36
CA THR A 85 14.92 -11.70 1.86
C THR A 85 14.62 -11.15 0.48
N LYS A 86 15.50 -11.47 -0.48
CA LYS A 86 15.10 -11.66 -1.86
C LYS A 86 13.88 -12.55 -1.76
N TRP A 87 12.72 -11.94 -1.89
CA TRP A 87 11.46 -12.65 -1.92
C TRP A 87 11.65 -13.84 -2.85
N PRO A 88 11.31 -15.06 -2.45
CA PRO A 88 10.90 -16.01 -3.47
C PRO A 88 9.71 -15.33 -4.13
N LYS A 89 9.89 -14.85 -5.38
CA LYS A 89 8.79 -14.48 -6.28
C LYS A 89 8.01 -15.76 -6.57
N LEU A 90 7.30 -16.25 -5.56
CA LEU A 90 6.51 -17.44 -5.61
C LEU A 90 5.16 -17.13 -5.00
N GLY A 91 4.49 -16.18 -5.63
CA GLY A 91 3.03 -16.26 -5.72
C GLY A 91 2.67 -17.61 -6.37
N LEU A 92 1.50 -18.15 -6.01
CA LEU A 92 0.96 -19.39 -6.58
C LEU A 92 1.13 -19.42 -8.11
N PHE A 93 0.93 -18.27 -8.75
CA PHE A 93 1.02 -18.04 -10.19
C PHE A 93 2.43 -18.01 -10.77
N ASP A 94 3.50 -17.80 -10.00
CA ASP A 94 4.88 -17.98 -10.48
C ASP A 94 5.27 -19.48 -10.45
N ARG A 95 4.78 -20.22 -9.44
CA ARG A 95 4.96 -21.68 -9.34
C ARG A 95 4.05 -22.46 -10.31
N LEU A 96 2.97 -21.83 -10.76
CA LEU A 96 1.95 -22.37 -11.65
C LEU A 96 1.96 -21.77 -13.07
N LYS A 97 2.81 -20.75 -13.33
CA LYS A 97 3.00 -20.12 -14.65
C LYS A 97 3.34 -21.13 -15.73
N ASN A 98 3.94 -22.25 -15.33
CA ASN A 98 4.37 -23.34 -16.21
C ASN A 98 3.24 -24.32 -16.58
N ARG A 99 1.98 -24.09 -16.18
CA ARG A 99 0.82 -24.91 -16.61
C ARG A 99 -0.10 -24.09 -17.55
N PRO A 100 -0.48 -24.63 -18.72
CA PRO A 100 -1.21 -23.89 -19.75
C PRO A 100 -2.64 -23.47 -19.34
N ASN A 101 -3.28 -24.18 -18.42
CA ASN A 101 -4.67 -23.89 -18.01
C ASN A 101 -4.82 -22.72 -17.04
N ILE A 102 -3.71 -22.14 -16.55
CA ILE A 102 -3.73 -21.16 -15.45
C ILE A 102 -3.77 -19.74 -15.98
N SER A 103 -3.27 -19.50 -17.20
CA SER A 103 -3.52 -18.24 -17.92
C SER A 103 -5.03 -18.03 -18.15
N LEU A 104 -5.77 -19.09 -18.51
CA LEU A 104 -7.22 -19.04 -18.69
C LEU A 104 -7.97 -18.74 -17.40
N LEU A 105 -7.57 -19.37 -16.28
CA LEU A 105 -8.17 -19.10 -14.98
C LEU A 105 -7.90 -17.65 -14.53
N GLN A 106 -6.68 -17.15 -14.70
CA GLN A 106 -6.33 -15.76 -14.41
C GLN A 106 -7.13 -14.79 -15.27
N GLU A 107 -7.30 -15.08 -16.55
CA GLU A 107 -8.09 -14.27 -17.47
C GLU A 107 -9.58 -14.30 -17.09
N LEU A 108 -10.10 -15.44 -16.64
CA LEU A 108 -11.47 -15.57 -16.15
C LEU A 108 -11.66 -14.77 -14.86
N LEU A 109 -10.75 -14.86 -13.88
CA LEU A 109 -10.79 -14.04 -12.67
C LEU A 109 -10.70 -12.54 -12.99
N LEU A 110 -9.87 -12.17 -13.96
CA LEU A 110 -9.73 -10.79 -14.42
C LEU A 110 -11.02 -10.26 -15.05
N ARG A 111 -11.66 -11.05 -15.93
CA ARG A 111 -12.96 -10.72 -16.52
C ARG A 111 -14.07 -10.65 -15.47
N LEU A 112 -14.08 -11.59 -14.52
CA LEU A 112 -15.04 -11.62 -13.41
C LEU A 112 -14.88 -10.39 -12.51
N GLU A 113 -13.64 -10.03 -12.14
CA GLU A 113 -13.35 -8.81 -11.37
C GLU A 113 -13.85 -7.57 -12.11
N LEU A 114 -13.63 -7.49 -13.42
CA LEU A 114 -14.11 -6.37 -14.22
C LEU A 114 -15.65 -6.29 -14.24
N VAL A 115 -16.35 -7.41 -14.45
CA VAL A 115 -17.81 -7.44 -14.45
C VAL A 115 -18.38 -7.02 -13.10
N LEU A 116 -17.80 -7.52 -12.00
CA LEU A 116 -18.21 -7.15 -10.65
C LEU A 116 -17.93 -5.67 -10.35
N LEU A 117 -16.77 -5.16 -10.78
CA LEU A 117 -16.40 -3.75 -10.63
C LEU A 117 -17.34 -2.82 -11.39
N LEU A 118 -17.65 -3.14 -12.65
CA LEU A 118 -18.58 -2.37 -13.47
C LEU A 118 -20.00 -2.44 -12.92
N GLY A 119 -20.44 -3.63 -12.48
CA GLY A 119 -21.72 -3.81 -11.83
C GLY A 119 -21.83 -3.01 -10.53
N TYR A 120 -20.76 -2.95 -9.73
CA TYR A 120 -20.71 -2.11 -8.53
C TYR A 120 -20.85 -0.63 -8.87
N VAL A 121 -20.09 -0.12 -9.83
CA VAL A 121 -20.17 1.30 -10.24
C VAL A 121 -21.58 1.62 -10.76
N PHE A 122 -22.12 0.79 -11.65
CA PHE A 122 -23.44 1.00 -12.24
C PHE A 122 -24.55 0.99 -11.19
N SER A 123 -24.61 -0.07 -10.36
CA SER A 123 -25.62 -0.19 -9.29
C SER A 123 -25.54 0.96 -8.29
N THR A 124 -24.32 1.40 -7.93
CA THR A 124 -24.13 2.52 -7.00
C THR A 124 -24.61 3.84 -7.61
N VAL A 125 -24.33 4.09 -8.91
CA VAL A 125 -24.84 5.28 -9.61
C VAL A 125 -26.37 5.27 -9.63
N VAL A 126 -27.00 4.13 -9.92
CA VAL A 126 -28.46 3.99 -9.88
C VAL A 126 -29.02 4.28 -8.49
N VAL A 127 -28.44 3.72 -7.43
CA VAL A 127 -28.88 3.96 -6.04
C VAL A 127 -28.74 5.43 -5.64
N LEU A 128 -27.66 6.09 -6.07
CA LEU A 128 -27.39 7.50 -5.76
C LEU A 128 -28.27 8.48 -6.53
N THR A 129 -28.65 8.15 -7.78
CA THR A 129 -29.47 9.01 -8.65
C THR A 129 -30.98 8.83 -8.44
N SER A 130 -31.44 7.61 -8.18
CA SER A 130 -32.86 7.29 -7.93
C SER A 130 -33.44 7.99 -6.70
N ARG A 131 -32.61 8.27 -5.70
CA ARG A 131 -32.96 9.08 -4.51
C ARG A 131 -33.49 10.48 -4.84
N PHE A 132 -33.24 10.98 -6.06
CA PHE A 132 -33.64 12.33 -6.47
C PHE A 132 -34.94 12.40 -7.28
N LYS A 133 -35.53 11.29 -7.77
CA LYS A 133 -36.53 11.45 -8.87
C LYS A 133 -37.73 10.53 -9.02
N THR A 134 -37.94 9.42 -8.30
CA THR A 134 -39.15 8.60 -8.58
C THR A 134 -39.78 7.91 -7.34
N PRO A 135 -41.01 8.30 -6.94
CA PRO A 135 -41.81 7.51 -6.00
C PRO A 135 -42.31 6.24 -6.71
N GLY A 136 -42.12 5.06 -6.10
CA GLY A 136 -42.69 3.79 -6.58
C GLY A 136 -41.68 2.68 -6.93
N SER A 137 -40.37 2.91 -6.81
CA SER A 137 -39.33 1.91 -7.14
C SER A 137 -38.61 1.30 -5.93
N ASP A 138 -39.18 1.40 -4.73
CA ASP A 138 -38.50 1.08 -3.46
C ASP A 138 -37.90 -0.34 -3.40
N ASN A 139 -38.59 -1.33 -3.98
CA ASN A 139 -38.08 -2.70 -4.05
C ASN A 139 -36.90 -2.82 -5.01
N LEU A 140 -36.95 -2.14 -6.16
CA LEU A 140 -35.82 -2.08 -7.10
C LEU A 140 -34.62 -1.38 -6.46
N LEU A 141 -34.86 -0.29 -5.73
CA LEU A 141 -33.80 0.44 -5.03
C LEU A 141 -33.12 -0.41 -3.96
N LYS A 142 -33.92 -1.13 -3.13
CA LYS A 142 -33.40 -2.07 -2.13
C LYS A 142 -32.59 -3.21 -2.76
N ASN A 143 -33.06 -3.73 -3.89
CA ASN A 143 -32.34 -4.78 -4.63
C ASN A 143 -31.03 -4.23 -5.21
N CYS A 144 -31.05 -3.05 -5.85
CA CYS A 144 -29.85 -2.40 -6.38
C CYS A 144 -28.84 -2.06 -5.28
N GLU A 145 -29.29 -1.64 -4.10
CA GLU A 145 -28.44 -1.41 -2.93
C GLU A 145 -27.79 -2.73 -2.46
N THR A 146 -28.55 -3.81 -2.38
CA THR A 146 -28.04 -5.13 -2.00
C THR A 146 -27.01 -5.65 -3.02
N VAL A 147 -27.30 -5.47 -4.31
CA VAL A 147 -26.39 -5.83 -5.42
C VAL A 147 -25.12 -5.00 -5.35
N SER A 148 -25.23 -3.67 -5.16
CA SER A 148 -24.07 -2.78 -5.04
C SER A 148 -23.15 -3.23 -3.90
N LYS A 149 -23.69 -3.44 -2.70
CA LYS A 149 -22.91 -3.91 -1.54
C LYS A 149 -22.24 -5.25 -1.81
N SER A 150 -22.99 -6.21 -2.35
CA SER A 150 -22.47 -7.55 -2.64
C SER A 150 -21.36 -7.51 -3.68
N PHE A 151 -21.56 -6.78 -4.78
CA PHE A 151 -20.54 -6.64 -5.83
C PHE A 151 -19.31 -5.90 -5.31
N SER A 152 -19.50 -4.92 -4.42
CA SER A 152 -18.40 -4.18 -3.80
C SER A 152 -17.44 -5.08 -3.01
N LEU A 153 -17.98 -6.08 -2.31
CA LEU A 153 -17.21 -7.06 -1.56
C LEU A 153 -16.59 -8.11 -2.49
N LEU A 154 -17.38 -8.61 -3.45
CA LEU A 154 -16.96 -9.66 -4.37
C LEU A 154 -15.82 -9.21 -5.28
N TYR A 155 -15.85 -8.00 -5.86
CA TYR A 155 -14.78 -7.55 -6.75
C TYR A 155 -13.45 -7.41 -5.99
N LEU A 156 -13.49 -6.91 -4.74
CA LEU A 156 -12.30 -6.78 -3.89
C LEU A 156 -11.75 -8.16 -3.50
N LEU A 157 -12.63 -9.10 -3.16
CA LEU A 157 -12.27 -10.46 -2.82
C LEU A 157 -11.64 -11.20 -4.03
N VAL A 158 -12.28 -11.14 -5.20
CA VAL A 158 -11.76 -11.75 -6.43
C VAL A 158 -10.42 -11.14 -6.82
N GLY A 159 -10.30 -9.82 -6.73
CA GLY A 159 -9.04 -9.13 -7.01
C GLY A 159 -7.91 -9.48 -6.04
N LEU A 160 -8.24 -9.67 -4.75
CA LEU A 160 -7.28 -10.14 -3.75
C LEU A 160 -6.81 -11.58 -4.06
N LEU A 161 -7.74 -12.47 -4.42
CA LEU A 161 -7.43 -13.84 -4.83
C LEU A 161 -6.59 -13.88 -6.11
N ARG A 162 -6.83 -12.96 -7.05
CA ARG A 162 -6.07 -12.81 -8.28
C ARG A 162 -4.62 -12.39 -8.02
N GLU A 163 -4.39 -11.47 -7.09
CA GLU A 163 -3.05 -10.92 -6.82
C GLU A 163 -2.23 -11.74 -5.81
N LYS A 164 -2.85 -12.21 -4.73
CA LYS A 164 -2.17 -12.93 -3.64
C LYS A 164 -2.30 -14.45 -3.74
N GLY A 165 -3.23 -14.95 -4.55
CA GLY A 165 -3.52 -16.38 -4.66
C GLY A 165 -4.30 -16.92 -3.46
N LYS A 166 -4.24 -18.24 -3.28
CA LYS A 166 -4.95 -18.93 -2.19
C LYS A 166 -4.41 -18.50 -0.81
N PRO A 167 -5.27 -18.44 0.22
CA PRO A 167 -4.84 -18.12 1.57
C PRO A 167 -3.82 -19.14 2.05
N GLN A 168 -2.62 -18.67 2.35
CA GLN A 168 -1.62 -19.45 3.07
C GLN A 168 -1.74 -19.04 4.52
N PHE A 169 -2.07 -19.96 5.43
CA PHE A 169 -2.19 -19.68 6.87
C PHE A 169 -0.80 -19.50 7.51
N ASN A 170 -0.03 -18.54 7.01
CA ASN A 170 1.29 -18.16 7.49
C ASN A 170 1.26 -16.69 7.93
N SER A 171 1.95 -16.37 9.02
CA SER A 171 2.12 -15.00 9.52
C SER A 171 2.60 -14.03 8.44
N ALA A 172 3.52 -14.46 7.57
CA ALA A 172 3.99 -13.64 6.45
C ALA A 172 2.89 -13.29 5.44
N TRP A 173 1.96 -14.23 5.19
CA TRP A 173 0.82 -14.00 4.30
C TRP A 173 -0.19 -13.04 4.93
N PHE A 174 -0.48 -13.18 6.23
CA PHE A 174 -1.35 -12.26 6.95
C PHE A 174 -0.75 -10.85 7.04
N SER A 175 0.56 -10.72 7.23
CA SER A 175 1.25 -9.43 7.19
C SER A 175 1.16 -8.78 5.80
N ALA A 176 1.33 -9.57 4.73
CA ALA A 176 1.18 -9.09 3.36
C ALA A 176 -0.26 -8.69 3.03
N LEU A 177 -1.25 -9.41 3.59
CA LEU A 177 -2.67 -9.10 3.46
C LEU A 177 -3.04 -7.83 4.23
N SER A 178 -2.54 -7.68 5.46
CA SER A 178 -2.78 -6.53 6.33
C SER A 178 -2.14 -5.24 5.82
N ASN A 179 -1.21 -5.30 4.88
CA ASN A 179 -0.64 -4.13 4.22
C ASN A 179 -1.29 -3.85 2.86
N ASP A 180 -2.22 -4.69 2.42
CA ASP A 180 -2.88 -4.56 1.11
C ASP A 180 -4.06 -3.58 1.17
N ASN A 181 -4.05 -2.59 0.28
CA ASN A 181 -5.14 -1.65 0.13
C ASN A 181 -6.48 -2.34 -0.16
N ARG A 182 -6.50 -3.40 -0.99
CA ARG A 182 -7.75 -4.10 -1.33
C ARG A 182 -8.38 -4.73 -0.09
N ALA A 183 -7.56 -5.27 0.81
CA ALA A 183 -8.02 -5.84 2.08
C ALA A 183 -8.60 -4.75 3.01
N HIS A 184 -7.97 -3.58 3.06
CA HIS A 184 -8.51 -2.45 3.80
C HIS A 184 -9.90 -2.03 3.32
N TYR A 185 -10.10 -1.92 2.00
CA TYR A 185 -11.42 -1.56 1.45
C TYR A 185 -12.44 -2.70 1.55
N LEU A 186 -12.00 -3.96 1.65
CA LEU A 186 -12.88 -5.08 1.94
C LEU A 186 -13.41 -4.96 3.38
N MET A 187 -12.53 -4.68 4.34
CA MET A 187 -12.92 -4.40 5.73
C MET A 187 -13.85 -3.19 5.82
N TYR A 188 -13.54 -2.12 5.08
CA TYR A 188 -14.40 -0.95 4.97
C TYR A 188 -15.82 -1.31 4.50
N GLY A 189 -15.94 -2.10 3.42
CA GLY A 189 -17.23 -2.55 2.90
C GLY A 189 -18.02 -3.40 3.90
N LEU A 190 -17.34 -4.27 4.66
CA LEU A 190 -17.99 -5.09 5.69
C LEU A 190 -18.55 -4.25 6.84
N PHE A 191 -17.87 -3.17 7.24
CA PHE A 191 -18.33 -2.29 8.32
C PHE A 191 -19.62 -1.54 7.95
N PHE A 192 -19.74 -1.12 6.69
CA PHE A 192 -20.89 -0.36 6.22
C PHE A 192 -22.02 -1.22 5.59
N ILE A 193 -21.93 -2.56 5.65
CA ILE A 193 -22.92 -3.44 5.00
C ILE A 193 -24.35 -3.23 5.51
N ARG A 194 -24.50 -3.02 6.84
CA ARG A 194 -25.79 -2.78 7.51
C ARG A 194 -26.28 -1.34 7.34
N TYR A 195 -25.42 -0.42 6.91
CA TYR A 195 -25.76 0.99 6.81
C TYR A 195 -26.37 1.31 5.44
N PRO A 196 -27.32 2.26 5.36
CA PRO A 196 -27.86 2.68 4.08
C PRO A 196 -26.77 3.34 3.23
N THR A 197 -26.84 3.09 1.93
CA THR A 197 -25.90 3.60 0.93
C THR A 197 -26.06 5.11 0.79
N LYS A 198 -25.21 5.88 1.45
CA LYS A 198 -25.13 7.35 1.36
C LYS A 198 -23.85 7.75 0.64
N PHE A 199 -23.89 8.86 -0.08
CA PHE A 199 -22.72 9.44 -0.78
C PHE A 199 -21.48 9.48 0.10
N VAL A 200 -21.61 9.94 1.34
CA VAL A 200 -20.47 10.11 2.25
C VAL A 200 -19.73 8.79 2.49
N TYR A 201 -20.44 7.68 2.68
CA TYR A 201 -19.85 6.37 2.94
C TYR A 201 -19.38 5.66 1.65
N THR A 202 -20.03 5.91 0.52
CA THR A 202 -19.65 5.21 -0.73
C THR A 202 -18.48 5.85 -1.45
N LEU A 203 -18.23 7.14 -1.22
CA LEU A 203 -17.27 7.90 -2.03
C LEU A 203 -15.83 7.37 -1.96
N PRO A 204 -15.24 7.02 -0.79
CA PRO A 204 -13.90 6.43 -0.74
C PRO A 204 -13.80 5.11 -1.54
N GLN A 205 -14.87 4.31 -1.53
CA GLN A 205 -14.92 3.03 -2.23
C GLN A 205 -15.15 3.21 -3.74
N LEU A 206 -15.91 4.22 -4.16
CA LEU A 206 -16.04 4.64 -5.56
C LEU A 206 -14.73 5.18 -6.13
N VAL A 207 -13.99 6.00 -5.38
CA VAL A 207 -12.66 6.49 -5.81
C VAL A 207 -11.69 5.32 -5.95
N THR A 208 -11.75 4.34 -5.04
CA THR A 208 -10.95 3.12 -5.15
C THR A 208 -11.35 2.28 -6.38
N ALA A 209 -12.64 2.15 -6.65
CA ALA A 209 -13.12 1.48 -7.86
C ALA A 209 -12.64 2.18 -9.14
N LEU A 210 -12.63 3.52 -9.17
CA LEU A 210 -12.12 4.30 -10.30
C LEU A 210 -10.60 4.10 -10.50
N LEU A 211 -9.83 4.09 -9.41
CA LEU A 211 -8.39 3.79 -9.45
C LEU A 211 -8.12 2.38 -9.99
N LEU A 212 -8.88 1.38 -9.54
CA LEU A 212 -8.74 0.01 -10.04
C LEU A 212 -9.15 -0.11 -11.51
N LEU A 213 -10.23 0.55 -11.92
CA LEU A 213 -10.70 0.55 -13.29
C LEU A 213 -9.66 1.17 -14.23
N SER A 214 -9.08 2.32 -13.86
CA SER A 214 -8.02 2.99 -14.64
C SER A 214 -6.76 2.13 -14.74
N SER A 215 -6.34 1.49 -13.64
CA SER A 215 -5.20 0.59 -13.63
C SER A 215 -5.44 -0.65 -14.49
N MET A 216 -6.64 -1.25 -14.43
CA MET A 216 -7.01 -2.41 -15.24
C MET A 216 -7.07 -2.06 -16.72
N TYR A 217 -7.57 -0.88 -17.07
CA TYR A 217 -7.64 -0.42 -18.46
C TYR A 217 -6.26 -0.25 -19.08
N LYS A 218 -5.30 0.30 -18.33
CA LYS A 218 -3.91 0.42 -18.77
C LYS A 218 -3.21 -0.93 -18.92
N SER A 219 -3.43 -1.86 -17.99
CA SER A 219 -2.77 -3.17 -18.01
C SER A 219 -3.38 -4.14 -19.03
N PHE A 220 -4.71 -4.13 -19.20
CA PHE A 220 -5.43 -5.12 -19.99
C PHE A 220 -6.59 -4.49 -20.81
N PRO A 221 -6.28 -3.64 -21.80
CA PRO A 221 -7.31 -2.95 -22.59
C PRO A 221 -8.20 -3.90 -23.39
N SER A 222 -7.69 -5.09 -23.75
CA SER A 222 -8.42 -6.11 -24.51
C SER A 222 -9.56 -6.78 -23.72
N VAL A 223 -9.55 -6.70 -22.39
CA VAL A 223 -10.57 -7.32 -21.52
C VAL A 223 -11.81 -6.46 -21.39
N PHE A 224 -11.71 -5.17 -21.70
CA PHE A 224 -12.84 -4.24 -21.60
C PHE A 224 -13.89 -4.52 -22.66
N PRO A 225 -15.20 -4.40 -22.33
CA PRO A 225 -16.27 -4.54 -23.30
C PRO A 225 -16.14 -3.47 -24.38
N THR A 226 -16.56 -3.79 -25.60
CA THR A 226 -16.50 -2.90 -26.77
C THR A 226 -17.15 -1.54 -26.50
N LEU A 227 -18.24 -1.51 -25.73
CA LEU A 227 -18.93 -0.29 -25.31
C LEU A 227 -18.04 0.70 -24.54
N MET A 228 -17.05 0.20 -23.78
CA MET A 228 -16.12 1.03 -23.00
C MET A 228 -14.81 1.34 -23.75
N ARG A 229 -14.61 0.82 -24.97
CA ARG A 229 -13.43 1.12 -25.80
C ARG A 229 -13.59 2.39 -26.62
N THR A 230 -14.42 3.32 -26.17
CA THR A 230 -14.57 4.62 -26.81
C THR A 230 -13.38 5.53 -26.45
N ASN A 231 -13.03 6.45 -27.34
CA ASN A 231 -11.91 7.38 -27.13
C ASN A 231 -12.11 8.24 -25.86
N LYS A 232 -13.35 8.62 -25.53
CA LYS A 232 -13.68 9.40 -24.33
C LYS A 232 -13.40 8.64 -23.03
N VAL A 233 -13.82 7.36 -22.95
CA VAL A 233 -13.58 6.53 -21.76
C VAL A 233 -12.08 6.25 -21.61
N LYS A 234 -11.38 5.99 -22.73
CA LYS A 234 -9.92 5.86 -22.75
C LYS A 234 -9.23 7.10 -22.19
N GLU A 235 -9.59 8.28 -22.66
CA GLU A 235 -9.02 9.55 -22.22
C GLU A 235 -9.24 9.78 -20.72
N LEU A 236 -10.47 9.55 -20.24
CA LEU A 236 -10.82 9.70 -18.82
C LEU A 236 -9.99 8.76 -17.94
N LEU A 237 -9.93 7.47 -18.28
CA LEU A 237 -9.21 6.48 -17.49
C LEU A 237 -7.69 6.74 -17.51
N MET A 238 -7.14 7.16 -18.66
CA MET A 238 -5.73 7.54 -18.75
C MET A 238 -5.43 8.83 -17.99
N LYS A 239 -6.34 9.81 -17.96
CA LYS A 239 -6.20 11.04 -17.15
C LYS A 239 -6.18 10.75 -15.65
N VAL A 240 -7.00 9.80 -15.19
CA VAL A 240 -7.00 9.32 -13.80
C VAL A 240 -5.65 8.67 -13.46
N GLU A 241 -5.13 7.83 -14.35
CA GLU A 241 -3.85 7.15 -14.14
C GLU A 241 -2.64 8.10 -14.22
N ASN A 242 -2.68 9.11 -15.09
CA ASN A 242 -1.64 10.16 -15.14
C ASN A 242 -1.65 11.03 -13.88
N ASN A 243 -2.83 11.30 -13.31
CA ASN A 243 -3.01 12.09 -12.09
C ASN A 243 -3.26 11.23 -10.85
N LYS A 244 -2.73 10.00 -10.83
CA LYS A 244 -2.99 9.02 -9.77
C LYS A 244 -2.67 9.53 -8.36
N TYR A 245 -1.61 10.33 -8.23
CA TYR A 245 -1.24 11.02 -6.98
C TYR A 245 -2.39 11.88 -6.43
N LEU A 246 -3.00 12.71 -7.28
CA LEU A 246 -4.10 13.59 -6.87
C LEU A 246 -5.34 12.79 -6.45
N VAL A 247 -5.61 11.68 -7.14
CA VAL A 247 -6.75 10.81 -6.83
C VAL A 247 -6.54 10.07 -5.50
N TYR A 248 -5.31 9.59 -5.21
CA TYR A 248 -4.98 9.04 -3.90
C TYR A 248 -5.08 10.07 -2.79
N LYS A 249 -4.59 11.30 -3.04
CA LYS A 249 -4.71 12.42 -2.09
C LYS A 249 -6.19 12.78 -1.81
N PHE A 250 -7.01 12.84 -2.86
CA PHE A 250 -8.46 13.07 -2.75
C PHE A 250 -9.15 11.97 -1.94
N ARG A 251 -8.84 10.71 -2.22
CA ARG A 251 -9.33 9.57 -1.43
C ARG A 251 -8.97 9.69 0.06
N ALA A 252 -7.73 10.05 0.36
CA ALA A 252 -7.28 10.26 1.73
C ALA A 252 -8.01 11.43 2.41
N TYR A 253 -8.35 12.50 1.70
CA TYR A 253 -9.17 13.59 2.25
C TYR A 253 -10.58 13.13 2.59
N LEU A 254 -11.21 12.35 1.70
CA LEU A 254 -12.54 11.79 1.96
C LEU A 254 -12.53 10.92 3.21
N GLU A 255 -11.50 10.09 3.37
CA GLU A 255 -11.35 9.26 4.56
C GLU A 255 -11.18 10.08 5.84
N CYS A 256 -10.31 11.09 5.83
CA CYS A 256 -10.14 11.97 6.99
C CYS A 256 -11.43 12.73 7.33
N SER A 257 -12.18 13.19 6.32
CA SER A 257 -13.44 13.92 6.49
C SER A 257 -14.59 13.06 7.03
N LEU A 258 -14.49 11.73 6.92
CA LEU A 258 -15.54 10.82 7.37
C LEU A 258 -15.59 10.71 8.90
N VAL A 259 -14.47 10.93 9.60
CA VAL A 259 -14.40 10.94 11.07
C VAL A 259 -15.27 12.04 11.68
N PRO A 260 -15.08 13.34 11.36
CA PRO A 260 -15.93 14.39 11.92
C PRO A 260 -17.38 14.22 11.48
N TYR A 261 -17.66 13.71 10.27
CA TYR A 261 -19.02 13.41 9.84
C TYR A 261 -19.70 12.36 10.72
N LEU A 262 -19.01 11.25 11.02
CA LEU A 262 -19.53 10.21 11.92
C LEU A 262 -19.68 10.71 13.35
N ALA A 263 -18.76 11.55 13.83
CA ALA A 263 -18.88 12.19 15.15
C ALA A 263 -20.11 13.10 15.23
N LEU A 264 -20.36 13.93 14.21
CA LEU A 264 -21.57 14.76 14.14
C LEU A 264 -22.84 13.90 14.06
N CYS A 265 -22.81 12.78 13.33
CA CYS A 265 -23.94 11.85 13.28
C CYS A 265 -24.22 11.17 14.63
N LEU A 266 -23.19 10.95 15.44
CA LEU A 266 -23.32 10.46 16.82
C LEU A 266 -23.95 11.52 17.73
N PHE A 267 -23.45 12.76 17.72
CA PHE A 267 -23.99 13.85 18.55
C PHE A 267 -25.43 14.24 18.18
N THR A 268 -25.81 14.08 16.91
CA THR A 268 -27.19 14.32 16.44
C THR A 268 -28.13 13.14 16.65
N GLY A 269 -27.67 12.04 17.28
CA GLY A 269 -28.48 10.85 17.55
C GLY A 269 -28.87 10.05 16.30
N ARG A 270 -28.25 10.31 15.15
CA ARG A 270 -28.56 9.65 13.87
C ARG A 270 -27.89 8.28 13.72
N THR A 271 -26.82 8.03 14.46
CA THR A 271 -26.06 6.77 14.44
C THR A 271 -25.59 6.39 15.84
N ASN A 272 -25.46 5.10 16.09
CA ASN A 272 -24.83 4.58 17.31
C ASN A 272 -23.31 4.84 17.29
N MET A 273 -22.60 4.48 18.37
CA MET A 273 -21.13 4.64 18.45
C MET A 273 -20.34 3.62 17.61
N VAL A 274 -20.95 2.47 17.29
CA VAL A 274 -20.31 1.36 16.55
C VAL A 274 -19.61 1.76 15.23
N PRO A 275 -20.21 2.51 14.29
CA PRO A 275 -19.56 2.87 13.03
C PRO A 275 -18.36 3.78 13.25
N LEU A 276 -18.40 4.65 14.26
CA LEU A 276 -17.27 5.50 14.63
C LEU A 276 -16.08 4.65 15.10
N PHE A 277 -16.31 3.69 16.01
CA PHE A 277 -15.27 2.80 16.52
C PHE A 277 -14.68 1.88 15.44
N LEU A 278 -15.53 1.29 14.60
CA LEU A 278 -15.07 0.45 13.47
C LEU A 278 -14.28 1.28 12.46
N TYR A 279 -14.75 2.49 12.14
CA TYR A 279 -14.05 3.36 11.21
C TYR A 279 -12.71 3.86 11.76
N PHE A 280 -12.63 4.18 13.04
CA PHE A 280 -11.37 4.53 13.70
C PHE A 280 -10.39 3.36 13.68
N SER A 281 -10.87 2.13 13.88
CA SER A 281 -10.06 0.91 13.77
C SER A 281 -9.52 0.72 12.34
N PHE A 282 -10.33 0.99 11.31
CA PHE A 282 -9.89 1.01 9.92
C PHE A 282 -8.78 2.04 9.67
N LEU A 283 -8.93 3.28 10.17
CA LEU A 283 -7.91 4.32 10.02
C LEU A 283 -6.61 3.93 10.73
N ARG A 284 -6.71 3.37 11.94
CA ARG A 284 -5.55 2.88 12.70
C ARG A 284 -4.78 1.81 11.93
N MET A 285 -5.48 0.87 11.29
CA MET A 285 -4.88 -0.14 10.43
C MET A 285 -4.15 0.49 9.23
N LYS A 286 -4.77 1.48 8.56
CA LYS A 286 -4.14 2.20 7.45
C LYS A 286 -2.91 3.02 7.84
N VAL A 287 -2.92 3.60 9.05
CA VAL A 287 -1.76 4.28 9.62
C VAL A 287 -0.63 3.27 9.88
N HIS A 288 -0.97 2.10 10.43
CA HIS A 288 0.00 1.04 10.67
C HIS A 288 0.63 0.49 9.37
N SER A 289 -0.15 0.43 8.28
CA SER A 289 0.36 0.06 6.95
C SER A 289 1.17 1.18 6.27
N ASN A 290 1.47 2.28 6.96
CA ASN A 290 2.22 3.44 6.45
C ASN A 290 1.63 4.06 5.17
N ASP A 291 0.30 4.27 5.12
CA ASP A 291 -0.31 5.01 4.01
C ASP A 291 0.17 6.47 4.01
N VAL A 292 1.11 6.78 3.12
CA VAL A 292 1.80 8.08 3.00
C VAL A 292 0.81 9.22 2.78
N TYR A 293 -0.26 8.99 2.02
CA TYR A 293 -1.24 10.03 1.68
C TYR A 293 -2.08 10.43 2.90
N LEU A 294 -2.49 9.43 3.67
CA LEU A 294 -3.29 9.61 4.87
C LEU A 294 -2.44 10.23 6.00
N LEU A 295 -1.20 9.80 6.16
CA LEU A 295 -0.24 10.40 7.10
C LEU A 295 0.04 11.87 6.76
N ASN A 296 0.23 12.19 5.47
CA ASN A 296 0.46 13.57 5.05
C ASN A 296 -0.75 14.48 5.31
N ASN A 297 -1.96 13.96 5.09
CA ASN A 297 -3.18 14.70 5.41
C ASN A 297 -3.34 14.94 6.91
N PHE A 298 -3.06 13.95 7.77
CA PHE A 298 -3.09 14.17 9.22
C PHE A 298 -2.05 15.19 9.69
N LYS A 299 -0.83 15.15 9.15
CA LYS A 299 0.20 16.17 9.43
C LYS A 299 -0.28 17.57 9.04
N THR A 300 -0.88 17.69 7.85
CA THR A 300 -1.40 18.97 7.36
C THR A 300 -2.55 19.48 8.23
N LEU A 301 -3.51 18.61 8.60
CA LEU A 301 -4.61 18.97 9.49
C LEU A 301 -4.12 19.41 10.86
N HIS A 302 -3.13 18.70 11.42
CA HIS A 302 -2.52 19.07 12.69
C HIS A 302 -1.81 20.44 12.62
N SER A 303 -1.02 20.69 11.56
CA SER A 303 -0.39 22.00 11.39
C SER A 303 -1.40 23.13 11.21
N THR A 304 -2.48 22.90 10.45
CA THR A 304 -3.52 23.91 10.26
C THR A 304 -4.24 24.18 11.57
N ALA A 305 -4.65 23.15 12.31
CA ALA A 305 -5.35 23.30 13.59
C ALA A 305 -4.53 24.06 14.64
N ILE A 306 -3.22 23.81 14.72
CA ILE A 306 -2.33 24.59 15.60
C ILE A 306 -2.29 26.06 15.18
N ASN A 307 -2.14 26.32 13.87
CA ASN A 307 -2.06 27.69 13.36
C ASN A 307 -3.38 28.48 13.45
N THR A 308 -4.53 27.83 13.63
CA THR A 308 -5.82 28.52 13.87
C THR A 308 -6.13 28.75 15.35
N ILE A 309 -5.43 28.07 16.27
CA ILE A 309 -5.64 28.18 17.72
C ILE A 309 -4.68 29.21 18.35
N ILE A 310 -3.58 29.54 17.67
CA ILE A 310 -2.65 30.63 18.00
C ILE A 310 -3.11 31.91 17.29
#